data_AF-A0A7S3J4I4-F1
#
_entry.id   AF-A0A7S3J4I4-F1
#
_cell.length_a   1.000
_cell.length_b   1.000
_cell.length_c   1.000
_cell.angle_alpha   90.00
_cell.angle_beta   90.00
_cell.angle_gamma   90.00
#
_symmetry.space_group_name_H-M   'P 1'
#
loop_
_entity.id
_entity.type
_entity.pdbx_description
1 polymer ?
#
loop_
_entity_poly.entity_id
_entity_poly.type
_entity_poly.pdbx_seq_one_letter_code
_entity_poly.pdbx_strand_id
1 'polypeptide(L)'
;KFKMSKDEKLAGSRQKMNAVEINACWVEAIKKENKNRTLKEDFSLNPKNLIVISEKPNNIRLDYYKKSKEEMKEELKDNELTDKLNTLSAVPKSKYPVPMTSNQEIGWDLGEISAKQKWNYSKKSCNETKYASDYVTMTKFSPYASKGPGK
;
A
#
# COMPACT_ATOMS: atom_id res chain seq x y z
N LYS A 1 -26.67 25.66 75.60
CA LYS A 1 -26.84 24.39 74.85
C LYS A 1 -27.10 24.74 73.39
N PHE A 2 -26.07 24.67 72.55
CA PHE A 2 -26.14 25.04 71.13
C PHE A 2 -26.68 23.86 70.32
N LYS A 3 -27.77 24.05 69.58
CA LYS A 3 -28.44 23.02 68.78
C LYS A 3 -27.78 23.00 67.40
N MET A 4 -27.02 21.96 67.09
CA MET A 4 -26.41 21.76 65.77
C MET A 4 -27.50 21.53 64.72
N SER A 5 -27.38 22.21 63.57
CA SER A 5 -28.28 22.06 62.43
C SER A 5 -28.12 20.69 61.78
N LYS A 6 -29.17 20.27 61.10
CA LYS A 6 -29.46 18.90 60.68
C LYS A 6 -28.88 18.63 59.28
N ASP A 7 -27.69 19.15 59.00
CA ASP A 7 -27.13 19.21 57.63
C ASP A 7 -25.94 18.27 57.41
N GLU A 8 -25.66 17.36 58.34
CA GLU A 8 -24.83 16.18 58.08
C GLU A 8 -25.72 14.97 57.82
N LYS A 9 -26.24 14.85 56.59
CA LYS A 9 -26.84 13.61 56.10
C LYS A 9 -26.12 13.12 54.86
N LEU A 10 -25.23 12.15 55.13
CA LEU A 10 -25.05 10.92 54.37
C LEU A 10 -24.76 11.08 52.88
N ALA A 11 -23.46 11.12 52.59
CA ALA A 11 -22.91 10.48 51.40
C ALA A 11 -23.49 9.05 51.27
N GLY A 12 -24.26 8.78 50.22
CA GLY A 12 -24.50 7.41 49.76
C GLY A 12 -25.95 6.95 49.55
N SER A 13 -26.98 7.75 49.79
CA SER A 13 -28.35 7.39 49.36
C SER A 13 -28.70 8.15 48.09
N ARG A 14 -28.65 7.50 46.93
CA ARG A 14 -29.31 8.03 45.72
C ARG A 14 -30.79 8.15 46.07
N GLN A 15 -31.30 9.38 46.14
CA GLN A 15 -32.74 9.59 46.19
C GLN A 15 -33.37 8.81 45.03
N LYS A 16 -34.46 8.08 45.31
CA LYS A 16 -35.20 7.38 44.26
C LYS A 16 -35.71 8.44 43.29
N MET A 17 -35.04 8.55 42.14
CA MET A 17 -35.38 9.53 41.12
C MET A 17 -36.79 9.27 40.62
N ASN A 18 -37.54 10.35 40.42
CA ASN A 18 -38.83 10.30 39.78
C ASN A 18 -38.66 9.91 38.30
N ALA A 19 -39.69 9.34 37.67
CA ALA A 19 -39.66 8.95 36.26
C ALA A 19 -39.25 10.11 35.33
N VAL A 20 -39.65 11.35 35.66
CA VAL A 20 -39.25 12.56 34.91
C VAL A 20 -37.76 12.83 35.01
N GLU A 21 -37.16 12.63 36.17
CA GLU A 21 -35.72 12.86 36.41
C GLU A 21 -34.89 11.77 35.71
N ILE A 22 -35.37 10.53 35.70
CA ILE A 22 -34.76 9.43 34.94
C ILE A 22 -34.78 9.75 33.45
N ASN A 23 -35.91 10.24 32.92
CA ASN A 23 -36.02 10.66 31.53
C ASN A 23 -35.09 11.84 31.21
N ALA A 24 -34.95 12.80 32.13
CA ALA A 24 -34.02 13.92 31.96
C ALA A 24 -32.56 13.45 31.89
N CYS A 25 -32.15 12.52 32.75
CA CYS A 25 -30.83 11.89 32.68
C CYS A 25 -30.61 11.17 31.34
N TRP A 26 -31.61 10.47 30.84
CA TRP A 26 -31.56 9.80 29.54
C TRP A 26 -31.41 10.78 28.37
N VAL A 27 -32.19 11.86 28.35
CA VAL A 27 -32.10 12.90 27.32
C VAL A 27 -30.72 13.58 27.34
N GLU A 28 -30.21 13.90 28.53
CA GLU A 28 -28.85 14.44 28.70
C GLU A 28 -27.77 13.48 28.19
N ALA A 29 -27.91 12.17 28.47
CA ALA A 29 -26.98 11.15 28.00
C ALA A 29 -26.98 11.04 26.47
N ILE A 30 -28.16 10.97 25.84
CA ILE A 30 -28.32 10.96 24.37
C ILE A 30 -27.75 12.24 23.76
N LYS A 31 -28.00 13.39 24.37
CA LYS A 31 -27.49 14.69 23.89
C LYS A 31 -25.95 14.74 23.93
N LYS A 32 -25.33 14.19 24.97
CA LYS A 32 -23.87 14.08 25.10
C LYS A 32 -23.28 13.10 24.08
N GLU A 33 -23.94 11.97 23.87
CA GLU A 33 -23.54 10.99 22.86
C GLU A 33 -23.60 11.60 21.46
N ASN A 34 -24.72 12.22 21.10
CA ASN A 34 -24.89 12.85 19.79
C ASN A 34 -23.93 14.01 19.54
N LYS A 35 -23.58 14.79 20.57
CA LYS A 35 -22.60 15.88 20.46
C LYS A 35 -21.19 15.38 20.11
N ASN A 36 -20.83 14.18 20.56
CA ASN A 36 -19.50 13.61 20.36
C ASN A 36 -19.45 12.57 19.22
N ARG A 37 -20.56 12.36 18.51
CA ARG A 37 -20.60 11.53 17.30
C ARG A 37 -20.12 12.35 16.12
N THR A 38 -18.81 12.41 15.91
CA THR A 38 -18.23 12.94 14.67
C THR A 38 -18.10 11.79 13.69
N LEU A 39 -18.90 11.80 12.62
CA LEU A 39 -18.70 10.86 11.52
C LEU A 39 -17.44 11.28 10.77
N LYS A 40 -16.59 10.31 10.41
CA LYS A 40 -15.49 10.59 9.50
C LYS A 40 -16.07 10.72 8.10
N GLU A 41 -16.21 11.96 7.63
CA GLU A 41 -16.67 12.27 6.27
C GLU A 41 -15.52 12.24 5.25
N ASP A 42 -14.28 12.29 5.74
CA ASP A 42 -13.08 12.20 4.91
C ASP A 42 -12.77 10.74 4.57
N PHE A 43 -13.24 10.29 3.40
CA PHE A 43 -12.90 8.99 2.85
C PHE A 43 -11.62 9.07 2.04
N SER A 44 -10.70 8.15 2.31
CA SER A 44 -9.44 8.05 1.59
C SER A 44 -9.28 6.62 1.06
N LEU A 45 -9.00 6.47 -0.24
CA LEU A 45 -8.73 5.16 -0.81
C LEU A 45 -7.32 4.68 -0.41
N ASN A 46 -7.20 3.40 -0.04
CA ASN A 46 -5.90 2.74 0.10
C ASN A 46 -5.56 2.01 -1.22
N PRO A 47 -4.62 2.53 -2.02
CA PRO A 47 -4.31 1.93 -3.32
C PRO A 47 -3.76 0.50 -3.24
N LYS A 48 -3.24 0.05 -2.09
CA LYS A 48 -2.78 -1.35 -1.92
C LYS A 48 -3.90 -2.37 -1.94
N ASN A 49 -5.11 -1.97 -1.53
CA ASN A 49 -6.24 -2.87 -1.38
C ASN A 49 -7.21 -2.82 -2.56
N LEU A 50 -6.88 -2.07 -3.62
CA LEU A 50 -7.70 -1.97 -4.82
C LEU A 50 -7.47 -3.18 -5.71
N ILE A 51 -8.54 -3.93 -5.99
CA ILE A 51 -8.55 -5.00 -6.98
C ILE A 51 -9.14 -4.43 -8.26
N VAL A 52 -8.37 -4.48 -9.35
CA VAL A 52 -8.87 -4.09 -10.67
C VAL A 52 -9.75 -5.21 -11.21
N ILE A 53 -11.06 -4.98 -11.23
CA ILE A 53 -12.02 -5.87 -11.86
C ILE A 53 -12.18 -5.41 -13.30
N SER A 54 -11.70 -6.21 -14.25
CA SER A 54 -11.97 -5.97 -15.66
C SER A 54 -13.46 -6.10 -15.94
N GLU A 55 -14.00 -5.25 -16.80
CA GLU A 55 -15.38 -5.38 -17.25
C GLU A 55 -15.60 -6.69 -18.01
N LYS A 56 -16.88 -7.05 -18.22
CA LYS A 56 -17.22 -8.18 -19.06
C LYS A 56 -16.67 -7.94 -20.48
N PRO A 57 -16.07 -8.96 -21.12
CA PRO A 57 -15.46 -8.81 -22.45
C PRO A 57 -16.43 -8.35 -23.54
N ASN A 58 -17.74 -8.56 -23.34
CA ASN A 58 -18.77 -8.14 -24.29
C ASN A 58 -19.24 -6.69 -24.08
N ASN A 59 -18.72 -5.97 -23.09
CA ASN A 59 -19.05 -4.57 -22.88
C ASN A 59 -18.10 -3.68 -23.67
N ILE A 60 -18.47 -3.38 -24.92
CA ILE A 60 -17.70 -2.46 -25.76
C ILE A 60 -18.13 -1.03 -25.39
N ARG A 61 -17.48 -0.44 -24.38
CA ARG A 61 -17.61 1.00 -24.09
C ARG A 61 -16.85 1.81 -25.14
N LEU A 62 -17.56 2.29 -26.16
CA LEU A 62 -17.04 3.14 -27.24
C LEU A 62 -16.44 4.46 -26.75
N ASP A 63 -16.86 4.92 -25.57
CA ASP A 63 -16.49 6.21 -24.99
C ASP A 63 -15.03 6.22 -24.49
N TYR A 64 -14.53 5.04 -24.08
CA TYR A 64 -13.18 4.88 -23.54
C TYR A 64 -12.08 5.02 -24.60
N TYR A 65 -12.42 4.70 -25.87
CA TYR A 65 -11.50 4.79 -27.00
C TYR A 65 -11.49 6.16 -27.68
N LYS A 66 -12.39 7.07 -27.28
CA LYS A 66 -12.51 8.42 -27.87
C LYS A 66 -11.61 9.45 -27.21
N LYS A 67 -11.22 9.24 -25.94
CA LYS A 67 -10.33 10.17 -25.23
C LYS A 67 -8.90 10.00 -25.72
N SER A 68 -8.24 11.12 -26.00
CA SER A 68 -6.81 11.12 -26.31
C SER A 68 -6.02 10.70 -25.07
N LYS A 69 -4.84 10.10 -25.27
CA LYS A 69 -3.95 9.70 -24.16
C LYS A 69 -3.52 10.89 -23.31
N GLU A 70 -3.55 12.09 -23.89
CA GLU A 70 -3.19 13.35 -23.24
C GLU A 70 -4.31 13.83 -22.30
N GLU A 71 -5.57 13.79 -22.74
CA GLU A 71 -6.75 14.11 -21.92
C GLU A 71 -6.87 13.18 -20.70
N MET A 72 -6.67 11.87 -20.89
CA MET A 72 -6.69 10.90 -19.78
C MET A 72 -5.59 11.18 -18.75
N LYS A 73 -4.43 11.67 -19.20
CA LYS A 73 -3.30 11.96 -18.31
C LYS A 73 -3.52 13.26 -17.54
N GLU A 74 -4.22 14.24 -18.09
CA GLU A 74 -4.56 15.47 -17.38
C GLU A 74 -5.61 15.25 -16.29
N GLU A 75 -6.67 14.49 -16.56
CA GLU A 75 -7.67 14.13 -15.55
C GLU A 75 -7.10 13.33 -14.38
N LEU A 76 -5.97 12.63 -14.59
CA LEU A 76 -5.29 11.85 -13.56
C LEU A 76 -4.34 12.68 -12.67
N LYS A 77 -3.92 13.87 -13.10
CA LYS A 77 -2.90 14.66 -12.38
C LYS A 77 -3.42 15.31 -11.09
N ASP A 78 -4.72 15.59 -11.00
CA ASP A 78 -5.31 16.28 -9.84
C ASP A 78 -5.77 15.35 -8.70
N ASN A 79 -5.47 14.05 -8.81
CA ASN A 79 -6.01 13.06 -7.90
C ASN A 79 -5.04 12.72 -6.78
N GLU A 80 -5.44 12.95 -5.53
CA GLU A 80 -4.82 12.43 -4.30
C GLU A 80 -4.39 10.94 -4.42
N LEU A 81 -5.09 10.16 -5.26
CA LEU A 81 -4.77 8.77 -5.58
C LEU A 81 -3.45 8.59 -6.35
N THR A 82 -3.12 9.46 -7.30
CA THR A 82 -1.87 9.34 -8.08
C THR A 82 -0.67 9.67 -7.21
N ASP A 83 -0.76 10.66 -6.34
CA ASP A 83 0.26 10.95 -5.33
C ASP A 83 0.46 9.79 -4.36
N LYS A 84 -0.63 9.19 -3.87
CA LYS A 84 -0.56 7.97 -3.05
C LYS A 84 0.08 6.80 -3.81
N LEU A 85 -0.22 6.65 -5.10
CA LEU A 85 0.37 5.58 -5.91
C LEU A 85 1.86 5.80 -6.16
N ASN A 86 2.26 7.04 -6.45
CA ASN A 86 3.65 7.45 -6.62
C ASN A 86 4.46 7.28 -5.33
N THR A 87 3.90 7.68 -4.19
CA THR A 87 4.56 7.48 -2.89
C THR A 87 4.68 6.00 -2.51
N LEU A 88 3.75 5.14 -2.94
CA LEU A 88 3.88 3.70 -2.77
C LEU A 88 4.98 3.09 -3.64
N SER A 89 5.06 3.47 -4.92
CA SER A 89 6.03 2.94 -5.88
C SER A 89 7.42 3.55 -5.76
N ALA A 90 7.56 4.68 -5.06
CA ALA A 90 8.84 5.37 -4.90
C ALA A 90 9.92 4.46 -4.27
N VAL A 91 11.17 4.67 -4.69
CA VAL A 91 12.33 3.96 -4.15
C VAL A 91 12.54 4.39 -2.69
N PRO A 92 12.96 3.48 -1.77
CA PRO A 92 13.18 3.82 -0.36
C PRO A 92 14.02 5.09 -0.12
N LYS A 93 15.06 5.30 -0.93
CA LYS A 93 15.94 6.48 -0.88
C LYS A 93 15.25 7.81 -1.20
N SER A 94 14.15 7.77 -1.95
CA SER A 94 13.29 8.93 -2.20
C SER A 94 12.27 9.16 -1.07
N LYS A 95 11.96 8.13 -0.27
CA LYS A 95 10.98 8.21 0.84
C LYS A 95 11.62 8.61 2.15
N TYR A 96 12.83 8.14 2.40
CA TYR A 96 13.52 8.30 3.68
C TYR A 96 14.91 8.89 3.46
N PRO A 97 15.37 9.83 4.31
CA PRO A 97 16.71 10.38 4.21
C PRO A 97 17.81 9.37 4.59
N VAL A 98 17.47 8.38 5.42
CA VAL A 98 18.38 7.35 5.94
C VAL A 98 17.71 5.97 5.85
N PRO A 99 18.48 4.86 5.80
CA PRO A 99 17.89 3.52 5.80
C PRO A 99 17.20 3.26 7.14
N MET A 100 15.97 2.74 7.09
CA MET A 100 15.17 2.48 8.29
C MET A 100 15.33 1.05 8.81
N THR A 101 15.86 0.14 7.99
CA THR A 101 16.03 -1.27 8.34
C THR A 101 17.41 -1.77 7.91
N SER A 102 17.92 -2.80 8.58
CA SER A 102 19.21 -3.44 8.24
C SER A 102 19.28 -3.89 6.78
N ASN A 103 18.16 -4.37 6.24
CA ASN A 103 18.09 -4.77 4.84
C ASN A 103 18.18 -3.59 3.87
N GLN A 104 17.75 -2.39 4.28
CA GLN A 104 17.90 -1.18 3.49
C GLN A 104 19.32 -0.61 3.57
N GLU A 105 20.03 -0.81 4.70
CA GLU A 105 21.44 -0.41 4.83
C GLU A 105 22.31 -1.07 3.75
N ILE A 106 22.03 -2.34 3.44
CA ILE A 106 22.68 -3.06 2.35
C ILE A 106 22.26 -2.43 1.02
N GLY A 107 23.17 -1.67 0.42
CA GLY A 107 22.95 -1.05 -0.88
C GLY A 107 22.40 0.37 -0.85
N TRP A 108 22.20 0.97 0.33
CA TRP A 108 21.75 2.36 0.44
C TRP A 108 22.69 3.35 -0.25
N ASP A 109 23.99 3.15 -0.04
CA ASP A 109 25.08 4.00 -0.57
C ASP A 109 25.78 3.38 -1.78
N LEU A 110 25.33 2.21 -2.26
CA LEU A 110 25.82 1.56 -3.48
C LEU A 110 25.33 2.27 -4.76
N GLY A 111 25.18 3.60 -4.75
CA GLY A 111 24.64 4.42 -5.85
C GLY A 111 25.48 4.35 -7.14
N GLU A 112 25.84 5.48 -7.74
CA GLU A 112 26.74 5.47 -8.91
C GLU A 112 28.18 5.10 -8.54
N ILE A 113 28.40 3.98 -7.86
CA ILE A 113 29.69 3.32 -7.79
C ILE A 113 29.93 2.66 -9.15
N SER A 114 30.04 3.50 -10.20
CA SER A 114 30.61 3.10 -11.47
C SER A 114 32.13 3.14 -11.34
N ALA A 115 32.66 2.37 -10.38
CA ALA A 115 34.05 1.98 -10.42
C ALA A 115 34.19 1.05 -11.61
N LYS A 116 34.31 1.62 -12.82
CA LYS A 116 34.63 0.90 -14.04
C LYS A 116 35.93 0.17 -13.74
N GLN A 117 35.86 -1.14 -13.55
CA GLN A 117 37.07 -1.93 -13.36
C GLN A 117 38.00 -1.64 -14.53
N LYS A 118 39.20 -1.12 -14.25
CA LYS A 118 40.19 -0.76 -15.28
C LYS A 118 40.44 -1.93 -16.24
N TRP A 119 40.39 -3.15 -15.70
CA TRP A 119 40.43 -4.38 -16.46
C TRP A 119 39.28 -5.29 -16.01
N ASN A 120 38.37 -5.60 -16.93
CA ASN A 120 37.33 -6.60 -16.73
C ASN A 120 37.69 -7.83 -17.58
N TYR A 121 38.00 -8.94 -16.91
CA TYR A 121 38.32 -10.22 -17.55
C TYR A 121 37.10 -11.16 -17.61
N SER A 122 35.93 -10.61 -17.94
CA SER A 122 34.74 -11.42 -18.19
C SER A 122 35.01 -12.37 -19.35
N LYS A 123 34.79 -13.67 -19.12
CA LYS A 123 34.90 -14.70 -20.16
C LYS A 123 33.85 -14.41 -21.25
N LYS A 124 34.30 -13.97 -22.42
CA LYS A 124 33.42 -13.81 -23.59
C LYS A 124 33.17 -15.18 -24.21
N SER A 125 31.98 -15.37 -24.78
CA SER A 125 31.71 -16.56 -25.59
C SER A 125 32.59 -16.54 -26.84
N CYS A 126 33.34 -17.62 -27.04
CA CYS A 126 34.06 -17.92 -28.28
C CYS A 126 33.12 -18.58 -29.30
N ASN A 127 33.56 -18.68 -30.55
CA ASN A 127 32.75 -19.21 -31.65
C ASN A 127 32.27 -20.64 -31.38
N GLU A 128 33.10 -21.45 -30.73
CA GLU A 128 32.79 -22.83 -30.35
C GLU A 128 31.68 -22.88 -29.31
N THR A 129 31.75 -22.02 -28.28
CA THR A 129 30.69 -21.95 -27.26
C THR A 129 29.37 -21.40 -27.81
N LYS A 130 29.43 -20.46 -28.76
CA LYS A 130 28.24 -19.96 -29.46
C LYS A 130 27.61 -21.05 -30.33
N TYR A 131 28.44 -21.77 -31.10
CA TYR A 131 27.97 -22.91 -31.87
C TYR A 131 27.30 -23.96 -30.98
N ALA A 132 27.91 -24.30 -29.84
CA ALA A 132 27.34 -25.27 -28.92
C ALA A 132 26.00 -24.79 -28.34
N SER A 133 25.88 -23.51 -27.97
CA SER A 133 24.60 -22.96 -27.51
C SER A 133 23.54 -22.98 -28.62
N ASP A 134 23.90 -22.55 -29.82
CA ASP A 134 22.97 -22.46 -30.95
C ASP A 134 22.48 -23.86 -31.34
N TYR A 135 23.40 -24.83 -31.40
CA TYR A 135 23.08 -26.23 -31.68
C TYR A 135 22.08 -26.80 -30.67
N VAL A 136 22.28 -26.55 -29.37
CA VAL A 136 21.35 -26.97 -28.31
C VAL A 136 20.00 -26.29 -28.47
N THR A 137 19.95 -25.01 -28.83
CA THR A 137 18.67 -24.32 -28.99
C THR A 137 17.86 -24.87 -30.17
N MET A 138 18.51 -25.19 -31.29
CA MET A 138 17.89 -25.72 -32.51
C MET A 138 17.52 -27.20 -32.40
N THR A 139 18.44 -28.04 -31.90
CA THR A 139 18.28 -29.50 -31.91
C THR A 139 17.77 -30.06 -30.60
N LYS A 140 17.75 -29.25 -29.52
CA LYS A 140 17.49 -29.67 -28.12
C LYS A 140 18.49 -30.67 -27.54
N PHE A 141 19.53 -31.04 -28.30
CA PHE A 141 20.60 -31.93 -27.88
C PHE A 141 21.94 -31.20 -27.94
N SER A 142 22.88 -31.60 -27.07
CA SER A 142 24.25 -31.11 -27.15
C SER A 142 24.95 -31.67 -28.40
N PRO A 143 25.79 -30.89 -29.11
CA PRO A 143 26.57 -31.41 -30.24
C PRO A 143 27.55 -32.51 -29.83
N TYR A 144 27.84 -32.64 -28.53
CA TYR A 144 28.72 -33.68 -27.97
C TYR A 144 27.93 -34.83 -27.33
N ALA A 145 26.59 -34.84 -27.45
CA ALA A 145 25.79 -35.94 -26.94
C ALA A 145 26.10 -37.22 -27.73
N SER A 146 26.57 -38.25 -27.02
CA SER A 146 26.64 -39.60 -27.57
C SER A 146 25.24 -39.98 -28.05
N LYS A 147 25.12 -40.30 -29.35
CA LYS A 147 24.04 -41.20 -29.78
C LYS A 147 24.34 -42.51 -29.09
N GLY A 148 23.65 -42.79 -27.99
CA GLY A 148 23.72 -44.10 -27.35
C GLY A 148 23.49 -45.20 -28.40
N PRO A 149 24.00 -46.42 -28.20
CA PRO A 149 23.86 -47.48 -29.19
C PRO A 149 22.39 -47.62 -29.56
N GLY A 150 22.06 -47.29 -30.81
CA GLY A 150 20.70 -47.29 -31.31
C GLY A 150 20.12 -48.69 -31.19
N LYS A 151 18.93 -48.79 -30.57
CA LYS A 151 18.06 -49.95 -30.73
C LYS A 151 17.27 -49.81 -32.02
#